data_AF-A0A957N762-F1
#
_entry.id   AF-A0A957N762-F1
#
_cell.length_a   1.000
_cell.length_b   1.000
_cell.length_c   1.000
_cell.angle_alpha   90.00
_cell.angle_beta   90.00
_cell.angle_gamma   90.00
#
_symmetry.space_group_name_H-M   'P 1'
#
loop_
_entity.id
_entity.type
_entity.pdbx_description
1 polymer ?
#
loop_
_entity_poly.entity_id
_entity_poly.type
_entity_poly.pdbx_seq_one_letter_code
_entity_poly.pdbx_strand_id
1 'polypeptide(L)'
;VRGALDGLAARLAAGRRTAPVDAVMQAGRAATRSGDVAAMITADLAFHQAVYAASGNPLVERSAAPHWCQIRRAMGAVLQDGPARAAIWDEHAAIAEAIGAGDADTAERLAREHAERAGHHLGAALAVPITRLQAQGDTA
;
A
#
# COMPACT_ATOMS: atom_id res chain seq x y z
N VAL A 1 1.17 -12.68 6.01
CA VAL A 1 1.73 -13.03 4.67
C VAL A 1 2.20 -11.80 3.93
N ARG A 2 1.31 -10.85 3.55
CA ARG A 2 1.69 -9.61 2.84
C ARG A 2 2.91 -8.90 3.45
N GLY A 3 2.87 -8.54 4.74
CA GLY A 3 3.99 -7.83 5.37
C GLY A 3 5.35 -8.54 5.21
N ALA A 4 5.39 -9.87 5.22
CA ALA A 4 6.62 -10.61 4.97
C ALA A 4 7.10 -10.51 3.51
N LEU A 5 6.16 -10.51 2.54
CA LEU A 5 6.48 -10.32 1.12
C LEU A 5 6.94 -8.89 0.84
N ASP A 6 6.19 -7.90 1.31
CA ASP A 6 6.50 -6.46 1.13
C ASP A 6 7.86 -6.12 1.76
N GLY A 7 8.11 -6.62 2.98
CA GLY A 7 9.39 -6.47 3.67
C GLY A 7 10.56 -7.09 2.91
N LEU A 8 10.44 -8.35 2.50
CA LEU A 8 11.47 -9.03 1.72
C LEU A 8 11.75 -8.30 0.39
N ALA A 9 10.70 -7.84 -0.29
CA ALA A 9 10.83 -7.11 -1.53
C ALA A 9 11.61 -5.81 -1.36
N ALA A 10 11.26 -5.01 -0.34
CA ALA A 10 11.91 -3.75 -0.03
C ALA A 10 13.39 -3.96 0.34
N ARG A 11 13.70 -4.97 1.16
CA ARG A 11 15.07 -5.35 1.52
C ARG A 11 15.91 -5.67 0.29
N LEU A 12 15.39 -6.51 -0.61
CA LEU A 12 16.09 -6.92 -1.82
C LEU A 12 16.26 -5.74 -2.79
N ALA A 13 15.23 -4.90 -2.94
CA ALA A 13 15.30 -3.69 -3.76
C ALA A 13 16.38 -2.73 -3.25
N ALA A 14 16.48 -2.55 -1.92
CA ALA A 14 17.50 -1.73 -1.28
C ALA A 14 18.91 -2.29 -1.51
N GLY A 15 19.10 -3.61 -1.36
CA GLY A 15 20.37 -4.27 -1.67
C GLY A 15 20.82 -4.08 -3.13
N ARG A 16 19.87 -3.89 -4.04
CA ARG A 16 20.10 -3.59 -5.46
C ARG A 16 20.17 -2.10 -5.76
N ARG A 17 19.94 -1.23 -4.77
CA ARG A 17 19.80 0.23 -4.90
C ARG A 17 18.86 0.64 -6.04
N THR A 18 17.80 -0.14 -6.22
CA THR A 18 16.80 0.10 -7.26
C THR A 18 15.59 0.74 -6.59
N ALA A 19 15.60 2.06 -6.46
CA ALA A 19 14.44 2.78 -5.94
C ALA A 19 13.23 2.60 -6.87
N PRO A 20 12.00 2.52 -6.34
CA PRO A 20 10.81 2.70 -7.16
C PRO A 20 10.92 4.00 -7.95
N VAL A 21 10.56 3.95 -9.23
CA VAL A 21 10.80 5.04 -10.19
C VAL A 21 10.12 6.33 -9.71
N ASP A 22 10.83 7.47 -9.78
CA ASP A 22 10.31 8.80 -9.39
C ASP A 22 8.92 9.10 -9.97
N ALA A 23 8.64 8.58 -11.16
CA ALA A 23 7.35 8.69 -11.84
C ALA A 23 6.18 8.12 -11.01
N VAL A 24 6.37 7.00 -10.32
CA VAL A 24 5.32 6.36 -9.50
C VAL A 24 5.00 7.20 -8.27
N MET A 25 6.04 7.73 -7.61
CA MET A 25 5.90 8.61 -6.46
C MET A 25 5.21 9.93 -6.84
N GLN A 26 5.56 10.51 -7.99
CA GLN A 26 4.92 11.71 -8.53
C GLN A 26 3.45 11.46 -8.87
N ALA A 27 3.13 10.33 -9.52
CA ALA A 27 1.78 9.96 -9.89
C ALA A 27 0.86 9.85 -8.66
N GLY A 28 1.29 9.17 -7.60
CA GLY A 28 0.44 9.08 -6.42
C GLY A 28 0.34 10.37 -5.60
N ARG A 29 1.37 11.23 -5.61
CA ARG A 29 1.25 12.58 -5.03
C ARG A 29 0.20 13.40 -5.78
N ALA A 30 0.16 13.27 -7.10
CA ALA A 30 -0.85 13.94 -7.93
C ALA A 30 -2.25 13.36 -7.67
N ALA A 31 -2.40 12.05 -7.60
CA ALA A 31 -3.67 11.39 -7.28
C ALA A 31 -4.21 11.76 -5.89
N THR A 32 -3.32 11.91 -4.90
CA THR A 32 -3.70 12.35 -3.55
C THR A 32 -4.28 13.76 -3.57
N ARG A 33 -3.70 14.67 -4.37
CA ARG A 33 -4.20 16.05 -4.49
C ARG A 33 -5.53 16.17 -5.22
N SER A 34 -5.82 15.27 -6.16
CA SER A 34 -7.10 15.28 -6.88
C SER A 34 -8.27 14.76 -6.04
N GLY A 35 -7.99 13.98 -4.98
CA GLY A 35 -9.01 13.32 -4.16
C GLY A 35 -9.70 12.15 -4.87
N ASP A 36 -9.26 11.78 -6.07
CA ASP A 36 -9.80 10.67 -6.84
C ASP A 36 -9.31 9.33 -6.29
N VAL A 37 -10.18 8.66 -5.54
CA VAL A 37 -9.90 7.38 -4.89
C VAL A 37 -9.49 6.30 -5.90
N ALA A 38 -10.06 6.28 -7.11
CA ALA A 38 -9.70 5.27 -8.11
C ALA A 38 -8.28 5.53 -8.66
N ALA A 39 -7.92 6.78 -8.89
CA ALA A 39 -6.56 7.17 -9.26
C ALA A 39 -5.56 6.82 -8.15
N MET A 40 -5.93 7.04 -6.88
CA MET A 40 -5.08 6.69 -5.73
C MET A 40 -4.84 5.20 -5.61
N ILE A 41 -5.88 4.36 -5.73
CA ILE A 41 -5.73 2.89 -5.75
C ILE A 41 -4.81 2.45 -6.88
N THR A 42 -4.93 3.09 -8.05
CA THR A 42 -4.09 2.77 -9.21
C THR A 42 -2.63 3.12 -8.96
N ALA A 43 -2.36 4.28 -8.35
CA ALA A 43 -1.00 4.69 -7.99
C ALA A 43 -0.40 3.79 -6.89
N ASP A 44 -1.19 3.41 -5.88
CA ASP A 44 -0.78 2.51 -4.79
C ASP A 44 -0.41 1.12 -5.34
N LEU A 45 -1.24 0.57 -6.23
CA LEU A 45 -0.92 -0.67 -6.94
C LEU A 45 0.40 -0.58 -7.72
N ALA A 46 0.59 0.51 -8.47
CA ALA A 46 1.81 0.74 -9.25
C ALA A 46 3.06 0.84 -8.35
N PHE A 47 2.93 1.44 -7.16
CA PHE A 47 4.01 1.49 -6.17
C PHE A 47 4.43 0.09 -5.72
N HIS A 48 3.47 -0.73 -5.28
CA HIS A 48 3.79 -2.09 -4.84
C HIS A 48 4.38 -2.96 -5.95
N GLN A 49 3.84 -2.86 -7.17
CA GLN A 49 4.40 -3.56 -8.32
C GLN A 49 5.84 -3.11 -8.64
N ALA A 50 6.12 -1.81 -8.55
CA ALA A 50 7.46 -1.27 -8.75
C ALA A 50 8.46 -1.80 -7.70
N VAL A 51 8.08 -1.86 -6.42
CA VAL A 51 8.93 -2.43 -5.36
C VAL A 51 9.20 -3.93 -5.61
N TYR A 52 8.18 -4.70 -6.01
CA TYR A 52 8.36 -6.12 -6.31
C TYR A 52 9.27 -6.33 -7.52
N ALA A 53 9.12 -5.55 -8.58
CA ALA A 53 10.01 -5.61 -9.73
C ALA A 53 11.45 -5.21 -9.35
N ALA A 54 11.60 -4.15 -8.55
CA ALA A 54 12.89 -3.67 -8.06
C ALA A 54 13.63 -4.68 -7.18
N SER A 55 12.90 -5.57 -6.49
CA SER A 55 13.49 -6.66 -5.70
C SER A 55 14.34 -7.62 -6.55
N GLY A 56 14.09 -7.69 -7.87
CA GLY A 56 14.76 -8.62 -8.77
C GLY A 56 14.46 -10.10 -8.46
N ASN A 57 13.45 -10.38 -7.63
CA ASN A 57 13.07 -11.74 -7.23
C ASN A 57 11.65 -12.07 -7.75
N PRO A 58 11.54 -12.82 -8.88
CA PRO A 58 10.25 -13.17 -9.47
C PRO A 58 9.34 -13.99 -8.54
N LEU A 59 9.89 -14.65 -7.51
CA LEU A 59 9.09 -15.41 -6.55
C LEU A 59 8.28 -14.49 -5.63
N VAL A 60 8.76 -13.29 -5.34
CA VAL A 60 8.00 -12.31 -4.55
C VAL A 60 6.72 -11.93 -5.29
N GLU A 61 6.84 -11.53 -6.55
CA GLU A 61 5.70 -11.13 -7.38
C GLU A 61 4.70 -12.28 -7.57
N ARG A 62 5.19 -13.48 -7.89
CA ARG A 62 4.34 -14.68 -8.04
C ARG A 62 3.63 -15.06 -6.74
N SER A 63 4.30 -14.89 -5.60
CA SER A 63 3.72 -15.18 -4.28
C SER A 63 2.71 -14.12 -3.86
N ALA A 64 2.89 -12.86 -4.27
CA ALA A 64 1.93 -11.78 -4.01
C ALA A 64 0.69 -11.85 -4.92
N ALA A 65 0.80 -12.44 -6.12
CA ALA A 65 -0.26 -12.43 -7.13
C ALA A 65 -1.63 -12.93 -6.64
N PRO A 66 -1.75 -14.04 -5.89
CA PRO A 66 -3.04 -14.51 -5.35
C PRO A 66 -3.66 -13.56 -4.33
N HIS A 67 -2.86 -12.68 -3.73
CA HIS A 67 -3.28 -11.78 -2.65
C HIS A 67 -3.69 -10.40 -3.16
N TRP A 68 -3.57 -10.09 -4.46
CA TRP A 68 -3.87 -8.76 -4.98
C TRP A 68 -5.30 -8.28 -4.70
N CYS A 69 -6.28 -9.17 -4.74
CA CYS A 69 -7.65 -8.82 -4.37
C CYS A 69 -7.76 -8.36 -2.91
N GLN A 70 -7.02 -8.99 -2.00
CA GLN A 70 -6.99 -8.61 -0.58
C GLN A 70 -6.22 -7.31 -0.37
N ILE A 71 -5.08 -7.16 -1.04
CA ILE A 71 -4.26 -5.94 -1.02
C ILE A 71 -5.10 -4.75 -1.49
N ARG A 72 -5.78 -4.86 -2.63
CA ARG A 72 -6.64 -3.80 -3.16
C ARG A 72 -7.80 -3.43 -2.23
N ARG A 73 -8.37 -4.39 -1.50
CA ARG A 73 -9.38 -4.09 -0.47
C ARG A 73 -8.79 -3.31 0.71
N ALA A 74 -7.58 -3.66 1.15
CA ALA A 74 -6.89 -2.92 2.20
C ALA A 74 -6.59 -1.48 1.76
N MET A 75 -6.09 -1.28 0.54
CA MET A 75 -5.88 0.05 -0.06
C MET A 75 -7.18 0.85 -0.06
N GLY A 76 -8.28 0.26 -0.53
CA GLY A 76 -9.59 0.90 -0.52
C GLY A 76 -10.02 1.32 0.89
N ALA A 77 -9.88 0.44 1.89
CA ALA A 77 -10.23 0.74 3.27
C ALA A 77 -9.41 1.91 3.85
N VAL A 78 -8.09 1.93 3.63
CA VAL A 78 -7.20 3.03 4.03
C VAL A 78 -7.66 4.35 3.40
N LEU A 79 -8.01 4.34 2.12
CA LEU A 79 -8.36 5.56 1.37
C LEU A 79 -9.76 6.12 1.70
N GLN A 80 -10.64 5.33 2.31
CA GLN A 80 -11.92 5.82 2.85
C GLN A 80 -11.74 6.66 4.12
N ASP A 81 -10.59 6.57 4.80
CA ASP A 81 -10.28 7.34 5.99
C ASP A 81 -9.46 8.60 5.61
N GLY A 82 -10.07 9.78 5.78
CA GLY A 82 -9.53 11.06 5.33
C GLY A 82 -8.13 11.39 5.89
N PRO A 83 -7.94 11.34 7.22
CA PRO A 83 -6.62 11.46 7.85
C PRO A 83 -5.59 10.42 7.37
N ALA A 84 -5.98 9.16 7.19
CA ALA A 84 -5.07 8.09 6.76
C ALA A 84 -4.60 8.26 5.29
N ARG A 85 -5.42 8.90 4.46
CA ARG A 85 -5.12 9.14 3.03
C ARG A 85 -3.86 9.97 2.79
N ALA A 86 -3.60 10.98 3.62
CA ALA A 86 -2.39 11.80 3.46
C ALA A 86 -1.15 11.05 3.97
N ALA A 87 -1.27 10.37 5.11
CA ALA A 87 -0.17 9.67 5.76
C ALA A 87 0.38 8.50 4.92
N ILE A 88 -0.47 7.82 4.14
CA ILE A 88 -0.06 6.63 3.38
C ILE A 88 1.03 6.94 2.34
N TRP A 89 0.99 8.14 1.75
CA TRP A 89 1.95 8.52 0.71
C TRP A 89 3.30 8.98 1.30
N ASP A 90 3.28 9.50 2.53
CA ASP A 90 4.50 9.75 3.31
C ASP A 90 5.17 8.43 3.69
N GLU A 91 4.39 7.39 4.02
CA GLU A 91 4.93 6.04 4.27
C GLU A 91 5.61 5.45 3.03
N HIS A 92 4.98 5.54 1.85
CA HIS A 92 5.58 5.08 0.60
C HIS A 92 6.85 5.87 0.25
N ALA A 93 6.87 7.17 0.51
CA ALA A 93 8.06 8.00 0.30
C ALA A 93 9.21 7.55 1.20
N ALA A 94 8.95 7.30 2.49
CA ALA A 94 9.96 6.82 3.42
C ALA A 94 10.52 5.44 3.01
N ILE A 95 9.67 4.52 2.52
CA ILE A 95 10.10 3.22 1.98
C ILE A 95 11.00 3.42 0.75
N ALA A 96 10.57 4.25 -0.21
CA ALA A 96 11.33 4.51 -1.43
C ALA A 96 12.70 5.15 -1.14
N GLU A 97 12.75 6.08 -0.18
CA GLU A 97 13.99 6.72 0.27
C GLU A 97 14.96 5.71 0.88
N ALA A 98 14.48 4.84 1.78
CA ALA A 98 15.30 3.78 2.37
C ALA A 98 15.85 2.82 1.30
N ILE A 99 15.03 2.46 0.31
CA ILE A 99 15.47 1.65 -0.84
C ILE A 99 16.55 2.39 -1.65
N GLY A 100 16.36 3.68 -1.95
CA GLY A 100 17.31 4.49 -2.70
C GLY A 100 18.66 4.68 -1.98
N ALA A 101 18.62 4.81 -0.65
CA ALA A 101 19.81 4.85 0.20
C ALA A 101 20.53 3.49 0.30
N GLY A 102 19.84 2.40 -0.06
CA GLY A 102 20.31 1.03 0.12
C GLY A 102 20.28 0.56 1.58
N ASP A 103 19.48 1.22 2.43
CA ASP A 103 19.25 0.80 3.81
C ASP A 103 18.21 -0.32 3.85
N ALA A 104 18.70 -1.54 3.73
CA ALA A 104 17.88 -2.73 3.60
C ALA A 104 17.03 -3.02 4.86
N ASP A 105 17.58 -2.75 6.05
CA ASP A 105 16.89 -3.03 7.31
C ASP A 105 15.77 -2.03 7.55
N THR A 106 16.02 -0.74 7.28
CA THR A 106 14.97 0.29 7.35
C THR A 106 13.90 0.06 6.29
N ALA A 107 14.27 -0.28 5.06
CA ALA A 107 13.33 -0.55 3.99
C ALA A 107 12.40 -1.73 4.32
N GLU A 108 12.95 -2.83 4.85
CA GLU A 108 12.16 -3.98 5.29
C GLU A 108 11.18 -3.59 6.40
N ARG A 109 11.69 -2.94 7.45
CA ARG A 109 10.88 -2.58 8.62
C ARG A 109 9.71 -1.68 8.23
N LEU A 110 9.96 -0.61 7.47
CA LEU A 110 8.93 0.32 7.03
C LEU A 110 7.86 -0.36 6.16
N ALA A 111 8.26 -1.24 5.24
CA ALA A 111 7.32 -1.96 4.38
C ALA A 111 6.43 -2.94 5.17
N ARG A 112 6.99 -3.58 6.20
CA ARG A 112 6.23 -4.44 7.12
C ARG A 112 5.20 -3.65 7.91
N GLU A 113 5.63 -2.55 8.55
CA GLU A 113 4.76 -1.67 9.36
C GLU A 113 3.63 -1.07 8.51
N HIS A 114 3.93 -0.67 7.27
CA HIS A 114 2.93 -0.23 6.30
C HIS A 114 1.87 -1.31 6.02
N ALA A 115 2.30 -2.54 5.74
CA ALA A 115 1.38 -3.64 5.44
C ALA A 115 0.51 -4.02 6.66
N GLU A 116 1.07 -3.97 7.87
CA GLU A 116 0.37 -4.24 9.13
C GLU A 116 -0.69 -3.18 9.42
N ARG A 117 -0.35 -1.88 9.29
CA ARG A 117 -1.31 -0.77 9.44
C ARG A 117 -2.46 -0.87 8.45
N ALA A 118 -2.18 -1.14 7.18
CA ALA A 118 -3.21 -1.35 6.17
C ALA A 118 -4.13 -2.54 6.53
N GLY A 119 -3.57 -3.61 7.10
CA GLY A 119 -4.34 -4.74 7.62
C GLY A 119 -5.26 -4.36 8.77
N HIS A 120 -4.77 -3.56 9.73
CA HIS A 120 -5.59 -3.04 10.83
C HIS A 120 -6.72 -2.13 10.35
N HIS A 121 -6.46 -1.25 9.38
CA HIS A 121 -7.50 -0.39 8.80
C HIS A 121 -8.59 -1.22 8.10
N LEU A 122 -8.21 -2.26 7.35
CA LEU A 122 -9.19 -3.17 6.75
C LEU A 122 -10.01 -3.90 7.82
N GLY A 123 -9.35 -4.41 8.87
CA GLY A 123 -10.03 -5.07 9.98
C GLY A 123 -11.05 -4.16 10.67
N ALA A 124 -10.66 -2.90 10.94
CA ALA A 124 -11.54 -1.90 11.53
C ALA A 124 -12.73 -1.57 10.61
N ALA A 125 -12.48 -1.39 9.31
CA ALA A 125 -13.53 -1.10 8.33
C ALA A 125 -14.55 -2.25 8.20
N LEU A 126 -14.10 -3.51 8.29
CA LEU A 126 -14.96 -4.69 8.25
C LEU A 126 -15.71 -4.95 9.57
N ALA A 127 -15.21 -4.44 10.69
CA ALA A 127 -15.84 -4.57 12.01
C ALA A 127 -17.03 -3.60 12.21
N VAL A 128 -17.26 -2.65 11.29
CA VAL A 128 -18.43 -1.77 11.32
C VAL A 128 -19.69 -2.60 11.06
N PRO A 129 -20.64 -2.69 12.00
CA PRO A 129 -21.81 -3.55 11.85
C PRO A 129 -22.73 -3.05 10.71
N ILE A 130 -23.41 -4.00 10.05
CA ILE A 130 -24.42 -3.80 8.97
C ILE A 130 -25.65 -3.00 9.44
N THR A 131 -25.64 -2.40 10.63
CA THR A 131 -26.80 -1.70 11.22
C THR A 131 -27.21 -0.43 10.46
N ARG A 132 -26.43 0.06 9.49
CA ARG A 132 -26.79 1.25 8.69
C ARG A 132 -27.73 1.00 7.51
N LEU A 133 -27.97 -0.25 7.09
CA LEU A 133 -28.86 -0.55 5.97
C LEU A 133 -30.33 -0.75 6.37
N GLN A 134 -30.64 -0.93 7.66
CA GLN A 134 -32.01 -1.10 8.14
C GLN A 134 -32.70 0.22 8.55
N ALA A 135 -31.95 1.33 8.70
CA ALA A 135 -32.51 2.62 9.10
C ALA A 135 -33.06 3.47 7.93
N GLN A 136 -32.92 3.02 6.68
CA GLN A 136 -33.46 3.70 5.49
C GLN A 136 -34.64 2.95 4.84
N GLY A 137 -35.14 1.87 5.48
CA GLY A 137 -36.24 1.06 4.96
C GLY A 137 -37.64 1.38 5.51
N ASP A 138 -37.76 2.14 6.60
CA ASP A 138 -39.03 2.35 7.34
C ASP A 138 -39.61 3.77 7.21
N THR A 139 -39.39 4.43 6.07
CA THR A 139 -40.16 5.63 5.71
C THR A 139 -40.62 5.56 4.26
N ALA A 140 -41.64 4.73 4.01
CA ALA A 140 -42.54 4.85 2.86
C ALA A 140 -43.85 4.10 3.15
#